data_AF-A0A7V8NRS8-F1
#
_entry.id   AF-A0A7V8NRS8-F1
#
_cell.length_a   1.000
_cell.length_b   1.000
_cell.length_c   1.000
_cell.angle_alpha   90.00
_cell.angle_beta   90.00
_cell.angle_gamma   90.00
#
_symmetry.space_group_name_H-M   'P 1'
#
loop_
_entity.id
_entity.type
_entity.pdbx_description
1 polymer ?
#
loop_
_entity_poly.entity_id
_entity_poly.type
_entity_poly.pdbx_seq_one_letter_code
_entity_poly.pdbx_strand_id
1 'polypeptide(L)'
;MWTHSIVTIKPLASSAILTNNLSVSFATFALGITAGVGTVYMMLVNGLLIGVISAACWREGMSLQLWSFVAAHGILELPAIFIAGGAGLGIARGLLFPGTLPRRESLAQAGARSVRLVLGTIPLLLVASFVEGFVSPTDLNPAIKFLLSGALGTLLVLYLLSGTSPQRQAPSSAVAAPDSRR
;
A
#
# COMPACT_ATOMS: atom_id res chain seq x y z
N MET A 1 28.29 0.41 11.34
CA MET A 1 28.92 0.47 10.00
C MET A 1 27.97 0.24 8.81
N TRP A 2 26.65 0.05 8.98
CA TRP A 2 25.72 -0.10 7.82
C TRP A 2 24.59 0.94 7.71
N THR A 3 24.28 1.68 8.79
CA THR A 3 23.22 2.70 8.84
C THR A 3 23.73 4.10 9.21
N HIS A 4 25.05 4.29 9.39
CA HIS A 4 25.60 5.57 9.85
C HIS A 4 25.27 6.74 8.92
N SER A 5 25.18 6.49 7.61
CA SER A 5 24.75 7.51 6.65
C SER A 5 23.34 8.03 6.96
N ILE A 6 22.41 7.18 7.39
CA ILE A 6 21.03 7.55 7.71
C ILE A 6 20.96 8.35 9.02
N VAL A 7 21.72 7.94 10.03
CA VAL A 7 21.71 8.59 11.36
C VAL A 7 22.22 10.04 11.29
N THR A 8 23.13 10.35 10.37
CA THR A 8 23.70 11.69 10.21
C THR A 8 22.76 12.67 9.49
N ILE A 9 21.79 12.17 8.70
CA ILE A 9 20.88 12.99 7.90
C ILE A 9 19.41 12.58 8.04
N LYS A 10 18.97 12.25 9.27
CA LYS A 10 17.63 11.65 9.54
C LYS A 10 16.45 12.36 8.83
N PRO A 11 16.29 13.70 8.86
CA PRO A 11 15.15 14.34 8.21
C PRO A 11 15.20 14.27 6.67
N LEU A 12 16.39 14.39 6.10
CA LEU A 12 16.63 14.28 4.65
C LEU A 12 16.43 12.84 4.18
N ALA A 13 16.97 11.87 4.91
CA ALA A 13 16.79 10.45 4.64
C ALA A 13 15.30 10.05 4.71
N SER A 14 14.59 10.44 5.76
CA SER A 14 13.16 10.17 5.93
C SER A 14 12.33 10.76 4.78
N SER A 15 12.62 11.99 4.35
CA SER A 15 11.92 12.65 3.24
C SER A 15 12.19 11.98 1.88
N ALA A 16 13.43 11.53 1.66
CA ALA A 16 13.81 10.81 0.45
C ALA A 16 13.15 9.43 0.37
N ILE A 17 13.15 8.69 1.49
CA ILE A 17 12.46 7.40 1.64
C ILE A 17 10.96 7.56 1.35
N LEU A 18 10.32 8.55 1.98
CA LEU A 18 8.90 8.85 1.75
C LEU A 18 8.60 9.10 0.28
N THR A 19 9.43 9.95 -0.35
CA THR A 19 9.25 10.30 -1.76
C THR A 19 9.39 9.07 -2.65
N ASN A 20 10.39 8.21 -2.39
CA ASN A 20 10.58 6.97 -3.11
C ASN A 20 9.36 6.04 -2.99
N ASN A 21 8.88 5.79 -1.78
CA ASN A 21 7.79 4.85 -1.55
C ASN A 21 6.44 5.39 -2.06
N LEU A 22 6.22 6.71 -2.02
CA LEU A 22 5.10 7.35 -2.69
C LEU A 22 5.20 7.21 -4.21
N SER A 23 6.36 7.53 -4.81
CA SER A 23 6.57 7.39 -6.25
C SER A 23 6.33 5.96 -6.73
N VAL A 24 6.86 4.97 -6.03
CA VAL A 24 6.63 3.54 -6.35
C VAL A 24 5.15 3.19 -6.23
N SER A 25 4.47 3.64 -5.18
CA SER A 25 3.04 3.36 -4.98
C SER A 25 2.18 3.99 -6.08
N PHE A 26 2.38 5.28 -6.38
CA PHE A 26 1.67 5.96 -7.45
C PHE A 26 1.96 5.37 -8.83
N ALA A 27 3.22 5.01 -9.11
CA ALA A 27 3.59 4.36 -10.37
C ALA A 27 2.94 2.97 -10.49
N THR A 28 2.96 2.17 -9.42
CA THR A 28 2.32 0.84 -9.38
C THR A 28 0.82 0.93 -9.67
N PHE A 29 0.14 1.92 -9.09
CA PHE A 29 -1.25 2.23 -9.38
C PHE A 29 -1.47 2.71 -10.82
N ALA A 30 -0.72 3.72 -11.27
CA ALA A 30 -0.91 4.36 -12.56
C ALA A 30 -0.67 3.40 -13.73
N LEU A 31 0.33 2.52 -13.58
CA LEU A 31 0.62 1.47 -14.55
C LEU A 31 -0.51 0.43 -14.69
N GLY A 32 -1.54 0.48 -13.84
CA GLY A 32 -2.77 -0.29 -14.01
C GLY A 32 -3.45 -0.03 -15.36
N ILE A 33 -3.24 1.14 -15.95
CA ILE A 33 -3.74 1.50 -17.29
C ILE A 33 -3.19 0.59 -18.40
N THR A 34 -2.05 -0.07 -18.17
CA THR A 34 -1.44 -1.03 -19.10
C THR A 34 -2.12 -2.41 -19.03
N ALA A 35 -3.45 -2.43 -18.84
CA ALA A 35 -4.23 -3.63 -18.56
C ALA A 35 -3.69 -4.43 -17.34
N GLY A 36 -3.07 -3.75 -16.38
CA GLY A 36 -2.54 -4.35 -15.15
C GLY A 36 -1.14 -4.96 -15.27
N VAL A 37 -0.58 -5.09 -16.48
CA VAL A 37 0.74 -5.71 -16.70
C VAL A 37 1.83 -4.95 -15.95
N GLY A 38 1.87 -3.62 -16.09
CA GLY A 38 2.85 -2.78 -15.40
C GLY A 38 2.68 -2.76 -13.88
N THR A 39 1.44 -2.85 -13.37
CA THR A 39 1.19 -3.01 -11.93
C THR A 39 1.78 -4.31 -11.40
N VAL A 40 1.52 -5.43 -12.07
CA VAL A 40 2.06 -6.74 -11.69
C VAL A 40 3.58 -6.72 -11.76
N TYR A 41 4.15 -6.17 -12.84
CA TYR A 41 5.60 -6.02 -12.98
C TYR A 41 6.23 -5.25 -11.80
N MET A 42 5.67 -4.09 -11.44
CA MET A 42 6.16 -3.30 -10.31
C MET A 42 6.10 -4.08 -9.00
N MET A 43 4.99 -4.76 -8.72
CA MET A 43 4.84 -5.57 -7.50
C MET A 43 5.84 -6.72 -7.46
N LEU A 44 6.05 -7.40 -8.59
CA LEU A 44 7.01 -8.50 -8.70
C LEU A 44 8.45 -8.01 -8.47
N VAL A 45 8.85 -6.91 -9.08
CA VAL A 45 10.21 -6.36 -8.92
C VAL A 45 10.46 -5.92 -7.48
N ASN A 46 9.50 -5.22 -6.85
CA ASN A 46 9.63 -4.80 -5.45
C ASN A 46 9.67 -6.01 -4.50
N GLY A 47 8.82 -7.01 -4.72
CA GLY A 47 8.82 -8.24 -3.94
C GLY A 47 10.12 -9.04 -4.11
N LEU A 48 10.62 -9.14 -5.35
CA LEU A 48 11.87 -9.82 -5.66
C LEU A 48 13.06 -9.12 -5.00
N LEU A 49 13.11 -7.78 -5.01
CA LEU A 49 14.18 -7.01 -4.38
C LEU A 49 14.26 -7.31 -2.87
N ILE A 50 13.12 -7.31 -2.17
CA ILE A 50 13.06 -7.69 -0.76
C ILE A 50 13.56 -9.13 -0.57
N GLY A 51 13.09 -10.07 -1.41
CA GLY A 51 13.51 -11.46 -1.36
C GLY A 51 15.03 -11.65 -1.56
N VAL A 52 15.63 -10.94 -2.51
CA VAL A 52 17.07 -10.97 -2.78
C VAL A 52 17.86 -10.41 -1.58
N ILE A 53 17.44 -9.27 -1.03
CA ILE A 53 18.10 -8.68 0.15
C ILE A 53 17.98 -9.60 1.36
N SER A 54 16.80 -10.16 1.61
CA SER A 54 16.58 -11.12 2.69
C SER A 54 17.44 -12.37 2.53
N ALA A 55 17.54 -12.94 1.33
CA ALA A 55 18.38 -14.10 1.05
C ALA A 55 19.88 -13.79 1.22
N ALA A 56 20.33 -12.63 0.76
CA ALA A 56 21.71 -12.18 0.93
C ALA A 56 22.06 -12.00 2.42
N CYS A 57 21.22 -11.28 3.19
CA CYS A 57 21.43 -11.10 4.63
C CYS A 57 21.38 -12.44 5.38
N TRP A 58 20.53 -13.38 4.98
CA TRP A 58 20.49 -14.70 5.57
C TRP A 58 21.81 -15.45 5.41
N ARG A 59 22.38 -15.43 4.20
CA ARG A 59 23.67 -16.09 3.90
C ARG A 59 24.84 -15.52 4.70
N GLU A 60 24.80 -14.23 5.01
CA GLU A 60 25.82 -13.53 5.79
C GLU A 60 25.52 -13.52 7.31
N GLY A 61 24.50 -14.24 7.79
CA GLY A 61 24.13 -14.27 9.22
C GLY A 61 23.55 -12.96 9.76
N MET A 62 23.15 -12.04 8.89
CA MET A 62 22.62 -10.71 9.23
C MET A 62 21.08 -10.66 9.32
N SER A 63 20.40 -11.81 9.36
CA SER A 63 18.93 -11.89 9.37
C SER A 63 18.27 -11.06 10.46
N LEU A 64 18.78 -11.16 11.70
CA LEU A 64 18.20 -10.41 12.82
C LEU A 64 18.41 -8.89 12.65
N GLN A 65 19.55 -8.48 12.11
CA GLN A 65 19.84 -7.08 11.84
C GLN A 65 18.86 -6.54 10.78
N LEU A 66 18.65 -7.29 9.70
CA LEU A 66 17.69 -6.91 8.64
C LEU A 66 16.27 -6.82 9.19
N TRP A 67 15.78 -7.88 9.83
CA TRP A 67 14.39 -7.91 10.26
C TRP A 67 14.10 -6.96 11.42
N SER A 68 15.07 -6.72 12.31
CA SER A 68 14.91 -5.67 13.34
C SER A 68 14.92 -4.27 12.75
N PHE A 69 15.65 -4.03 11.66
CA PHE A 69 15.61 -2.77 10.93
C PHE A 69 14.27 -2.59 10.20
N VAL A 70 13.81 -3.61 9.47
CA VAL A 70 12.66 -3.53 8.55
C VAL A 70 11.31 -3.63 9.25
N ALA A 71 11.16 -4.47 10.29
CA ALA A 71 9.85 -4.88 10.79
C ALA A 71 8.91 -3.71 11.16
N ALA A 72 9.44 -2.66 11.78
CA ALA A 72 8.60 -1.57 12.30
C ALA A 72 7.99 -0.68 11.20
N HIS A 73 8.73 -0.39 10.13
CA HIS A 73 8.18 0.39 9.00
C HIS A 73 7.57 -0.52 7.93
N GLY A 74 8.19 -1.68 7.65
CA GLY A 74 7.75 -2.61 6.62
C GLY A 74 6.34 -3.15 6.82
N ILE A 75 5.86 -3.22 8.07
CA ILE A 75 4.47 -3.59 8.40
C ILE A 75 3.43 -2.59 7.84
N LEU A 76 3.83 -1.36 7.52
CA LEU A 76 2.99 -0.34 6.90
C LEU A 76 3.24 -0.22 5.39
N GLU A 77 4.50 -0.35 4.96
CA GLU A 77 4.89 -0.18 3.55
C GLU A 77 4.42 -1.33 2.66
N LEU A 78 4.50 -2.58 3.14
CA LEU A 78 4.04 -3.73 2.36
C LEU A 78 2.52 -3.68 2.11
N PRO A 79 1.68 -3.39 3.12
CA PRO A 79 0.26 -3.10 2.85
C PRO A 79 0.04 -1.92 1.91
N ALA A 80 0.83 -0.84 2.03
CA ALA A 80 0.69 0.33 1.16
C ALA A 80 0.91 -0.01 -0.32
N ILE A 81 1.98 -0.73 -0.67
CA ILE A 81 2.22 -1.15 -2.07
C ILE A 81 1.18 -2.19 -2.53
N PHE A 82 0.67 -3.05 -1.65
CA PHE A 82 -0.43 -3.97 -1.98
C PHE A 82 -1.75 -3.24 -2.24
N ILE A 83 -2.08 -2.21 -1.47
CA ILE A 83 -3.26 -1.35 -1.72
C ILE A 83 -3.10 -0.62 -3.05
N ALA A 84 -1.92 -0.06 -3.32
CA ALA A 84 -1.63 0.59 -4.60
C ALA A 84 -1.70 -0.38 -5.79
N GLY A 85 -1.19 -1.60 -5.61
CA GLY A 85 -1.29 -2.69 -6.58
C GLY A 85 -2.74 -3.11 -6.84
N GLY A 86 -3.52 -3.34 -5.79
CA GLY A 86 -4.95 -3.63 -5.89
C GLY A 86 -5.72 -2.51 -6.60
N ALA A 87 -5.39 -1.25 -6.33
CA ALA A 87 -5.96 -0.10 -7.03
C ALA A 87 -5.58 -0.07 -8.52
N GLY A 88 -4.32 -0.36 -8.87
CA GLY A 88 -3.89 -0.49 -10.27
C GLY A 88 -4.60 -1.63 -11.01
N LEU A 89 -4.76 -2.78 -10.38
CA LEU A 89 -5.56 -3.89 -10.92
C LEU A 89 -7.06 -3.55 -10.99
N GLY A 90 -7.56 -2.69 -10.11
CA GLY A 90 -8.91 -2.12 -10.17
C GLY A 90 -9.13 -1.30 -11.44
N ILE A 91 -8.17 -0.47 -11.83
CA ILE A 91 -8.17 0.25 -13.12
C ILE A 91 -8.16 -0.76 -14.28
N ALA A 92 -7.24 -1.73 -14.25
CA ALA A 92 -7.12 -2.76 -15.28
C ALA A 92 -8.43 -3.52 -15.50
N ARG A 93 -9.11 -3.88 -14.41
CA ARG A 93 -10.42 -4.52 -14.46
C ARG A 93 -11.47 -3.64 -15.15
N GLY A 94 -11.53 -2.35 -14.81
CA GLY A 94 -12.44 -1.40 -15.45
C GLY A 94 -12.20 -1.22 -16.95
N LEU A 95 -10.94 -1.35 -17.38
CA LEU A 95 -10.53 -1.29 -18.79
C LEU A 95 -10.88 -2.57 -19.56
N LEU A 96 -10.53 -3.74 -19.00
CA LEU A 96 -10.63 -5.04 -19.65
C LEU A 96 -12.05 -5.61 -19.62
N PHE A 97 -12.77 -5.41 -18.51
CA PHE A 97 -14.06 -6.05 -18.25
C PHE A 97 -15.14 -5.00 -17.88
N PRO A 98 -15.57 -4.16 -18.84
CA PRO A 98 -16.50 -3.06 -18.58
C PRO A 98 -17.95 -3.49 -18.33
N GLY A 99 -18.29 -4.76 -18.60
CA GLY A 99 -19.66 -5.26 -18.51
C GLY A 99 -20.58 -4.56 -19.51
N THR A 100 -21.66 -3.96 -19.01
CA THR A 100 -22.66 -3.23 -19.82
C THR A 100 -22.32 -1.76 -20.04
N LEU A 101 -21.30 -1.23 -19.34
CA LEU A 101 -20.93 0.17 -19.45
C LEU A 101 -20.03 0.43 -20.67
N PRO A 102 -20.08 1.64 -21.26
CA PRO A 102 -19.03 2.09 -22.15
C PRO A 102 -17.67 2.05 -21.44
N ARG A 103 -16.61 1.63 -22.14
CA ARG A 103 -15.26 1.48 -21.55
C ARG A 103 -14.77 2.73 -20.82
N ARG A 104 -15.04 3.91 -21.38
CA ARG A 104 -14.67 5.20 -20.76
C ARG A 104 -15.35 5.42 -19.42
N GLU A 105 -16.62 5.08 -19.30
CA GLU A 105 -17.38 5.22 -18.06
C GLU A 105 -16.96 4.18 -17.02
N SER A 106 -16.80 2.92 -17.43
CA SER A 106 -16.26 1.85 -16.58
C SER A 106 -14.88 2.25 -16.02
N LEU A 107 -13.99 2.75 -16.88
CA LEU A 107 -12.67 3.22 -16.49
C LEU A 107 -12.73 4.42 -15.53
N ALA A 108 -13.61 5.40 -15.78
CA ALA A 108 -13.79 6.54 -14.89
C ALA A 108 -14.27 6.12 -13.49
N GLN A 109 -15.23 5.19 -13.42
CA GLN A 109 -15.73 4.66 -12.14
C GLN A 109 -14.65 3.84 -11.40
N ALA A 110 -13.93 2.98 -12.13
CA ALA A 110 -12.83 2.21 -11.57
C ALA A 110 -11.69 3.12 -11.08
N GLY A 111 -11.33 4.14 -11.86
CA GLY A 111 -10.33 5.14 -11.51
C GLY A 111 -10.70 5.91 -10.25
N ALA A 112 -11.94 6.41 -10.14
CA ALA A 112 -12.38 7.15 -8.96
C ALA A 112 -12.29 6.33 -7.67
N ARG A 113 -12.67 5.04 -7.70
CA ARG A 113 -12.50 4.14 -6.55
C ARG A 113 -11.02 3.89 -6.25
N SER A 114 -10.22 3.66 -7.28
CA SER A 114 -8.81 3.31 -7.15
C SER A 114 -7.97 4.48 -6.62
N VAL A 115 -8.26 5.72 -7.04
CA VAL A 115 -7.62 6.93 -6.49
C VAL A 115 -7.85 7.05 -4.98
N ARG A 116 -9.07 6.78 -4.49
CA ARG A 116 -9.36 6.82 -3.05
C ARG A 116 -8.52 5.80 -2.27
N LEU A 117 -8.32 4.61 -2.82
CA LEU A 117 -7.46 3.59 -2.20
C LEU A 117 -6.00 4.06 -2.10
N VAL A 118 -5.45 4.61 -3.18
CA VAL A 118 -4.05 5.08 -3.21
C VAL A 118 -3.85 6.29 -2.30
N LEU A 119 -4.79 7.24 -2.28
CA LEU A 119 -4.71 8.36 -1.35
C LEU A 119 -4.73 7.89 0.12
N GLY A 120 -5.42 6.78 0.39
CA GLY A 120 -5.40 6.12 1.69
C GLY A 120 -4.04 5.58 2.12
N THR A 121 -3.09 5.35 1.20
CA THR A 121 -1.75 4.84 1.55
C THR A 121 -0.80 5.94 2.02
N ILE A 122 -1.08 7.21 1.72
CA ILE A 122 -0.23 8.35 2.10
C ILE A 122 0.02 8.40 3.62
N PRO A 123 -1.00 8.36 4.51
CA PRO A 123 -0.74 8.37 5.95
C PRO A 123 0.08 7.17 6.44
N LEU A 124 -0.09 5.99 5.82
CA LEU A 124 0.69 4.80 6.16
C LEU A 124 2.17 5.02 5.83
N LEU A 125 2.46 5.53 4.63
CA LEU A 125 3.82 5.78 4.16
C LEU A 125 4.50 6.93 4.91
N LEU A 126 3.75 7.94 5.34
CA LEU A 126 4.26 9.01 6.22
C LEU A 126 4.76 8.44 7.54
N VAL A 127 3.94 7.63 8.21
CA VAL A 127 4.33 6.98 9.48
C VAL A 127 5.49 6.01 9.25
N ALA A 128 5.46 5.22 8.18
CA ALA A 128 6.52 4.28 7.85
C ALA A 128 7.87 4.99 7.66
N SER A 129 7.90 6.06 6.86
CA SER A 129 9.13 6.80 6.56
C SER A 129 9.70 7.52 7.78
N PHE A 130 8.83 7.95 8.70
CA PHE A 130 9.26 8.48 9.99
C PHE A 130 9.91 7.39 10.84
N VAL A 131 9.27 6.22 10.95
CA VAL A 131 9.82 5.07 11.69
C VAL A 131 11.15 4.61 11.08
N GLU A 132 11.25 4.54 9.76
CA GLU A 132 12.49 4.15 9.07
C GLU A 132 13.61 5.17 9.28
N GLY A 133 13.33 6.46 9.11
CA GLY A 133 14.37 7.50 9.27
C GLY A 133 14.87 7.68 10.70
N PHE A 134 14.01 7.43 11.70
CA PHE A 134 14.30 7.79 13.09
C PHE A 134 14.45 6.61 14.05
N VAL A 135 13.76 5.49 13.82
CA VAL A 135 13.75 4.33 14.72
C VAL A 135 14.58 3.18 14.17
N SER A 136 14.40 2.81 12.90
CA SER A 136 15.11 1.68 12.29
C SER A 136 16.64 1.72 12.43
N PRO A 137 17.34 2.85 12.23
CA PRO A 137 18.81 2.89 12.30
C PRO A 137 19.37 2.98 13.73
N THR A 138 18.52 3.02 14.77
CA THR A 138 18.96 3.07 16.17
C THR A 138 19.45 1.72 16.68
N ASP A 139 20.29 1.73 17.73
CA ASP A 139 20.76 0.51 18.41
C ASP A 139 19.78 0.00 19.48
N LEU A 140 18.50 0.35 19.38
CA LEU A 140 17.46 -0.17 20.28
C LEU A 140 17.40 -1.70 20.22
N ASN A 141 17.09 -2.30 21.38
CA ASN A 141 16.90 -3.75 21.49
C ASN A 141 15.90 -4.23 20.40
N PRO A 142 16.24 -5.25 19.58
CA PRO A 142 15.36 -5.79 18.55
C PRO A 142 13.93 -6.08 19.03
N ALA A 143 13.77 -6.54 20.28
CA ALA A 143 12.46 -6.80 20.87
C ALA A 143 11.55 -5.56 20.87
N ILE A 144 12.11 -4.37 21.15
CA ILE A 144 11.35 -3.10 21.14
C ILE A 144 10.88 -2.78 19.72
N LYS A 145 11.73 -3.00 18.71
CA LYS A 145 11.39 -2.76 17.30
C LYS A 145 10.29 -3.72 16.82
N PHE A 146 10.34 -4.98 17.24
CA PHE A 146 9.28 -5.96 16.96
C PHE A 146 7.97 -5.64 17.68
N LEU A 147 8.02 -5.16 18.93
CA LEU A 147 6.82 -4.70 19.65
C LEU A 147 6.20 -3.49 18.96
N LEU A 148 7.01 -2.53 18.51
CA LEU A 148 6.54 -1.40 17.73
C LEU A 148 5.88 -1.86 16.41
N SER A 149 6.50 -2.82 15.71
CA SER A 149 5.92 -3.44 14.51
C SER A 149 4.54 -4.06 14.81
N GLY A 150 4.42 -4.85 15.88
CA GLY A 150 3.15 -5.45 16.31
C GLY A 150 2.09 -4.42 16.67
N ALA A 151 2.46 -3.34 17.37
CA ALA A 151 1.57 -2.25 17.71
C ALA A 151 1.06 -1.51 16.47
N LEU A 152 1.96 -1.13 15.55
CA LEU A 152 1.61 -0.47 14.29
C LEU A 152 0.74 -1.37 13.39
N GLY A 153 1.07 -2.67 13.31
CA GLY A 153 0.27 -3.65 12.59
C GLY A 153 -1.13 -3.81 13.17
N THR A 154 -1.26 -3.85 14.50
CA THR A 154 -2.56 -3.90 15.18
C THR A 154 -3.38 -2.64 14.89
N LEU A 155 -2.77 -1.46 15.00
CA LEU A 155 -3.43 -0.18 14.68
C LEU A 155 -3.87 -0.14 13.22
N LEU A 156 -3.05 -0.62 12.28
CA LEU A 156 -3.41 -0.71 10.87
C LEU A 156 -4.62 -1.63 10.67
N VAL A 157 -4.63 -2.82 11.27
CA VAL A 157 -5.78 -3.74 11.18
C VAL A 157 -7.04 -3.09 11.75
N LEU A 158 -6.96 -2.47 12.93
CA LEU A 158 -8.09 -1.77 13.52
C LEU A 158 -8.59 -0.63 12.61
N TYR A 159 -7.68 0.14 12.02
CA TYR A 159 -8.02 1.20 11.07
C TYR A 159 -8.76 0.66 9.85
N LEU A 160 -8.26 -0.41 9.23
CA LEU A 160 -8.90 -1.05 8.07
C LEU A 160 -10.29 -1.61 8.41
N LEU A 161 -10.46 -2.19 9.60
CA LEU A 161 -11.74 -2.73 10.06
C LEU A 161 -12.75 -1.64 10.47
N SER A 162 -12.28 -0.48 10.93
CA SER A 162 -13.15 0.64 11.31
C SER A 162 -13.87 1.25 10.10
N GLY A 163 -13.30 1.12 8.90
CA GLY A 163 -13.88 1.58 7.64
C GLY A 163 -15.06 0.74 7.12
N THR A 164 -15.32 -0.45 7.69
CA THR A 164 -16.33 -1.40 7.20
C THR A 164 -17.77 -1.11 7.65
N SER A 165 -18.09 0.14 8.01
CA SER A 165 -19.45 0.50 8.42
C SER A 165 -20.46 0.07 7.35
N PRO A 166 -21.47 -0.76 7.67
CA PRO A 166 -22.42 -1.27 6.69
C PRO A 166 -23.09 -0.10 5.99
N GLN A 167 -22.79 0.08 4.70
CA GLN A 167 -23.50 1.02 3.86
C GLN A 167 -24.96 0.58 3.88
N ARG A 168 -25.80 1.29 4.64
CA ARG A 168 -27.24 1.05 4.75
C ARG A 168 -27.78 1.13 3.32
N GLN A 169 -28.01 -0.02 2.70
CA GLN A 169 -28.64 -0.09 1.38
C GLN A 169 -29.99 0.60 1.54
N ALA A 170 -30.14 1.80 1.00
CA ALA A 170 -31.43 2.45 0.93
C ALA A 170 -32.34 1.51 0.12
N PRO A 171 -33.54 1.16 0.62
CA PRO A 171 -34.45 0.31 -0.13
C PRO A 171 -34.70 0.96 -1.49
N SER A 172 -34.37 0.23 -2.56
CA SER A 172 -34.70 0.61 -3.93
C SER A 172 -36.19 0.88 -3.97
N SER A 173 -36.57 2.16 -4.12
CA SER A 173 -37.97 2.54 -4.32
C SER A 173 -38.50 1.70 -5.48
N ALA A 174 -39.45 0.84 -5.16
CA ALA A 174 -40.13 0.00 -6.12
C ALA A 174 -40.58 0.87 -7.30
N VAL A 175 -40.19 0.45 -8.51
CA VAL A 175 -40.75 0.94 -9.75
C VAL A 175 -42.25 0.68 -9.67
N ALA A 176 -43.03 1.72 -9.39
CA ALA A 176 -44.47 1.69 -9.54
C ALA A 176 -44.75 1.49 -11.04
N ALA A 177 -45.24 0.31 -11.39
CA ALA A 177 -45.72 0.04 -12.74
C ALA A 177 -46.84 1.03 -13.08
N PRO A 178 -46.89 1.58 -14.31
CA PRO A 178 -48.02 2.39 -14.74
C PRO A 178 -49.27 1.51 -14.75
N ASP A 179 -50.29 1.94 -14.01
CA ASP A 179 -51.61 1.31 -13.97
C ASP A 179 -52.24 1.38 -15.37
N SER A 180 -52.21 0.26 -16.08
CA SER A 180 -52.92 0.09 -17.34
C SER A 180 -54.36 -0.32 -17.04
N ARG A 181 -55.21 0.61 -16.61
CA ARG A 181 -56.66 0.44 -16.61
C ARG A 181 -57.38 1.72 -17.03
N ARG A 182 -57.98 1.62 -18.23
CA ARG A 182 -59.31 2.09 -18.68
C ARG A 182 -59.74 3.50 -18.33
#